data_AF-A0A4P5R5Y5-F1
#
_entry.id   AF-A0A4P5R5Y5-F1
#
_cell.length_a   1.000
_cell.length_b   1.000
_cell.length_c   1.000
_cell.angle_alpha   90.00
_cell.angle_beta   90.00
_cell.angle_gamma   90.00
#
_symmetry.space_group_name_H-M   'P 1'
#
loop_
_entity.id
_entity.type
_entity.pdbx_description
1 polymer ?
#
loop_
_entity_poly.entity_id
_entity_poly.type
_entity_poly.pdbx_seq_one_letter_code
_entity_poly.pdbx_strand_id
1 'polypeptide(L)'
;MNKNETGTILLIFVGMLSVFISCFICAVNIYSVISQQQYLRNVVDQASFVGTNQIDLDSYYKFGISRDITLDRLKVQEEVTKFIESNYDKSEIIRIKVETLDSNVSIFVEKKCNLPIGFGLSFVKISAMASAKLQVL
;
A
#
# COMPACT_ATOMS: atom_id res chain seq x y z
N MET A 1 2.91 -19.24 -55.74
CA MET A 1 2.93 -19.17 -54.27
C MET A 1 1.71 -19.94 -53.77
N ASN A 2 1.94 -21.07 -53.07
CA ASN A 2 0.87 -22.00 -52.75
C ASN A 2 -0.01 -21.43 -51.63
N LYS A 3 -1.35 -21.50 -51.75
CA LYS A 3 -2.30 -21.01 -50.72
C LYS A 3 -2.02 -21.57 -49.32
N ASN A 4 -1.45 -22.77 -49.22
CA ASN A 4 -1.06 -23.41 -47.96
C ASN A 4 0.17 -22.75 -47.29
N GLU A 5 1.08 -22.15 -48.06
CA GLU A 5 2.24 -21.43 -47.52
C GLU A 5 1.79 -20.10 -46.90
N THR A 6 0.87 -19.40 -47.56
CA THR A 6 0.30 -18.14 -47.07
C THR A 6 -0.52 -18.33 -45.79
N GLY A 7 -1.30 -19.41 -45.70
CA GLY A 7 -2.08 -19.75 -44.49
C GLY A 7 -1.20 -20.11 -43.29
N THR A 8 -0.11 -20.84 -43.52
CA THR A 8 0.85 -21.21 -42.46
C THR A 8 1.61 -19.98 -41.94
N ILE A 9 2.05 -19.08 -42.83
CA ILE A 9 2.71 -17.82 -42.44
C ILE A 9 1.77 -16.95 -41.61
N LEU A 10 0.50 -16.82 -42.01
CA LEU A 10 -0.49 -16.04 -41.26
C LEU A 10 -0.71 -16.59 -39.85
N LEU A 11 -0.81 -17.92 -39.70
CA LEU A 11 -0.95 -18.57 -38.38
C LEU A 11 0.25 -18.31 -37.47
N ILE A 12 1.46 -18.37 -38.01
CA ILE A 12 2.69 -18.05 -37.26
C ILE A 12 2.67 -16.59 -36.80
N PHE A 13 2.27 -15.65 -37.67
CA PHE A 13 2.16 -14.23 -37.33
C PHE A 13 1.14 -13.98 -36.21
N VAL A 14 -0.04 -14.60 -36.29
CA VAL A 14 -1.07 -14.48 -35.25
C VAL A 14 -0.60 -15.08 -33.92
N GLY A 15 0.06 -16.24 -33.96
CA GLY A 15 0.64 -16.86 -32.77
C GLY A 15 1.75 -16.00 -32.14
N MET A 16 2.59 -15.37 -32.96
CA MET A 16 3.63 -14.47 -32.47
C MET A 16 3.02 -13.20 -31.83
N LEU A 17 2.00 -12.62 -32.48
CA LEU A 17 1.28 -11.46 -31.96
C LEU A 17 0.60 -11.74 -30.61
N SER A 18 -0.02 -12.92 -30.45
CA SER A 18 -0.68 -13.28 -29.19
C SER A 18 0.31 -13.43 -28.04
N VAL A 19 1.50 -13.98 -28.30
CA VAL A 19 2.59 -14.04 -27.32
C VAL A 19 3.07 -12.64 -26.93
N PHE A 20 3.24 -11.73 -27.90
CA PHE A 20 3.62 -10.35 -27.62
C PHE A 20 2.58 -9.61 -26.76
N ILE A 21 1.29 -9.76 -27.10
CA ILE A 21 0.21 -9.16 -26.32
C ILE A 21 0.19 -9.73 -24.90
N SER A 22 0.33 -11.05 -24.74
CA SER A 22 0.41 -11.69 -23.41
C SER A 22 1.60 -11.16 -22.59
N CYS A 23 2.78 -11.03 -23.20
CA CYS A 23 3.96 -10.48 -22.54
C CYS A 23 3.75 -9.03 -22.10
N PHE A 24 3.14 -8.22 -22.96
CA PHE A 24 2.80 -6.83 -22.65
C PHE A 24 1.83 -6.73 -21.46
N ILE A 25 0.77 -7.55 -21.45
CA ILE A 25 -0.20 -7.62 -20.34
C ILE A 25 0.50 -7.97 -19.02
N CYS A 26 1.37 -8.98 -19.03
CA CYS A 26 2.16 -9.36 -17.86
C CYS A 26 3.06 -8.21 -17.37
N ALA A 27 3.76 -7.52 -18.27
CA ALA A 27 4.63 -6.41 -17.91
C ALA A 27 3.84 -5.25 -17.25
N VAL A 28 2.68 -4.90 -17.81
CA VAL A 28 1.81 -3.85 -17.26
C VAL A 28 1.29 -4.24 -15.87
N ASN A 29 0.88 -5.49 -15.67
CA ASN A 29 0.41 -5.96 -14.36
C ASN A 29 1.52 -5.95 -13.31
N ILE A 30 2.72 -6.43 -13.64
CA ILE A 30 3.88 -6.40 -12.72
C ILE A 30 4.20 -4.96 -12.33
N TYR A 31 4.23 -4.06 -13.31
CA TYR A 31 4.46 -2.63 -13.05
C TYR A 31 3.39 -2.03 -12.13
N SER A 32 2.11 -2.35 -12.38
CA SER A 32 0.99 -1.90 -11.54
C SER A 32 1.13 -2.35 -10.09
N VAL A 33 1.50 -3.62 -9.85
CA VAL A 33 1.73 -4.14 -8.50
C VAL A 33 2.86 -3.39 -7.80
N ILE A 34 4.00 -3.21 -8.48
CA ILE A 34 5.16 -2.50 -7.91
C ILE A 34 4.80 -1.04 -7.60
N SER A 35 4.09 -0.38 -8.52
CA SER A 35 3.65 1.01 -8.35
C SER A 35 2.71 1.16 -7.14
N GLN A 36 1.70 0.28 -7.01
CA GLN A 36 0.78 0.30 -5.87
C GLN A 36 1.46 -0.05 -4.55
N GLN A 37 2.42 -0.97 -4.56
CA GLN A 37 3.24 -1.32 -3.40
C GLN A 37 4.06 -0.11 -2.92
N GLN A 38 4.67 0.63 -3.84
CA GLN A 38 5.44 1.83 -3.49
C GLN A 38 4.54 2.95 -2.97
N TYR A 39 3.38 3.15 -3.61
CA TYR A 39 2.40 4.14 -3.15
C TYR A 39 1.88 3.80 -1.75
N LEU A 40 1.57 2.53 -1.49
CA LEU A 40 1.13 2.06 -0.16
C LEU A 40 2.21 2.32 0.90
N ARG A 41 3.48 2.03 0.61
CA ARG A 41 4.59 2.36 1.52
C ARG A 41 4.64 3.84 1.87
N ASN A 42 4.56 4.71 0.87
CA ASN A 42 4.56 6.16 1.10
C ASN A 42 3.38 6.62 1.96
N VAL A 43 2.17 6.07 1.76
CA VAL A 43 0.99 6.39 2.57
C VAL A 43 1.18 5.90 4.01
N VAL A 44 1.70 4.69 4.21
CA VAL A 44 1.95 4.14 5.55
C VAL A 44 3.05 4.90 6.30
N ASP A 45 4.10 5.33 5.59
CA ASP A 45 5.14 6.20 6.15
C ASP A 45 4.56 7.55 6.61
N GLN A 46 3.74 8.19 5.77
CA GLN A 46 3.05 9.43 6.14
C GLN A 46 2.07 9.24 7.30
N ALA A 47 1.32 8.13 7.30
CA ALA A 47 0.43 7.79 8.40
C ALA A 47 1.20 7.63 9.71
N SER A 48 2.40 7.04 9.66
CA SER A 48 3.25 6.85 10.86
C SER A 48 3.71 8.18 11.43
N PHE A 49 4.03 9.13 10.56
CA PHE A 49 4.36 10.49 10.94
C PHE A 49 3.16 11.25 11.54
N VAL A 50 1.98 11.15 10.91
CA VAL A 50 0.73 11.73 11.45
C VAL A 50 0.41 11.14 12.83
N GLY A 51 0.62 9.83 13.00
CA GLY A 51 0.46 9.15 14.28
C GLY A 51 1.41 9.66 15.36
N THR A 52 2.69 9.88 15.03
CA THR A 52 3.64 10.43 16.01
C THR A 52 3.29 11.85 16.48
N ASN A 53 2.54 12.63 15.70
CA ASN A 53 2.11 13.97 16.10
C ASN A 53 0.96 13.98 17.14
N GLN A 54 0.36 12.83 17.45
CA GLN A 54 -0.73 12.73 18.41
C GLN A 54 -0.21 12.56 19.85
N ILE A 55 0.35 13.65 20.37
CA ILE A 55 0.84 13.74 21.74
C ILE A 55 -0.34 13.69 22.73
N ASP A 56 -0.19 12.92 23.80
CA ASP A 56 -1.09 12.98 24.94
C ASP A 56 -0.86 14.29 25.72
N LEU A 57 -1.66 15.30 25.39
CA LEU A 57 -1.60 16.62 26.04
C LEU A 57 -1.97 16.52 27.53
N ASP A 58 -2.82 15.59 27.94
CA ASP A 58 -3.26 15.47 29.33
C ASP A 58 -2.13 14.94 30.23
N SER A 59 -1.32 14.01 29.72
CA SER A 59 -0.11 13.56 30.40
C SER A 59 0.97 14.65 30.40
N TYR A 60 1.11 15.39 29.29
CA TYR A 60 2.04 16.50 29.17
C TYR A 60 1.78 17.61 30.20
N TYR A 61 0.51 18.03 30.37
CA TYR A 61 0.13 19.05 31.36
C TYR A 61 0.25 18.58 32.82
N LYS A 62 0.07 17.28 33.09
CA LYS A 62 0.14 16.73 34.45
C LYS A 62 1.56 16.46 34.93
N PHE A 63 2.45 16.03 34.05
CA PHE A 63 3.79 15.56 34.42
C PHE A 63 4.93 16.49 33.96
N GLY A 64 4.66 17.47 33.10
CA GLY A 64 5.65 18.41 32.57
C GLY A 64 6.68 17.75 31.64
N ILE A 65 7.64 18.55 31.14
CA ILE A 65 8.68 18.14 30.17
C ILE A 65 9.65 17.06 30.72
N SER A 66 9.60 16.74 32.02
CA SER A 66 10.60 15.87 32.68
C SER A 66 10.37 14.36 32.51
N ARG A 67 9.28 13.93 31.84
CA ARG A 67 9.00 12.52 31.53
C ARG A 67 8.84 12.30 30.03
N ASP A 68 9.17 11.09 29.59
CA ASP A 68 8.93 10.62 28.22
C ASP A 68 7.50 10.95 27.80
N ILE A 69 7.38 11.74 26.73
CA ILE A 69 6.10 12.15 26.18
C ILE A 69 5.37 10.90 25.69
N THR A 70 4.22 10.61 26.29
CA THR A 70 3.39 9.48 25.92
C THR A 70 2.45 9.86 24.78
N LEU A 71 2.20 8.90 23.88
CA LEU A 71 1.24 9.07 22.79
C LEU A 71 -0.16 8.66 23.23
N ASP A 72 -1.17 9.39 22.76
CA ASP A 72 -2.58 9.05 22.98
C ASP A 72 -2.98 7.93 22.01
N ARG A 73 -2.95 6.68 22.48
CA ARG A 73 -3.17 5.48 21.64
C ARG A 73 -4.49 5.51 20.88
N LEU A 74 -5.55 6.06 21.48
CA LEU A 74 -6.87 6.12 20.86
C LEU A 74 -6.90 7.15 19.73
N LYS A 75 -6.35 8.35 19.97
CA LYS A 75 -6.24 9.39 18.92
C LYS A 75 -5.29 8.98 17.79
N VAL A 76 -4.17 8.34 18.12
CA VAL A 76 -3.24 7.79 17.11
C VAL A 76 -3.98 6.81 16.20
N GLN A 77 -4.73 5.86 16.78
CA GLN A 77 -5.46 4.88 16.00
C GLN A 77 -6.55 5.52 15.13
N GLU A 78 -7.30 6.48 15.66
CA GLU A 78 -8.35 7.19 14.94
C GLU A 78 -7.81 8.00 13.76
N GLU A 79 -6.81 8.85 13.99
CA GLU A 79 -6.22 9.71 12.95
C GLU A 79 -5.48 8.91 11.89
N VAL A 80 -4.74 7.86 12.27
CA VAL A 80 -4.09 6.95 11.32
C VAL A 80 -5.12 6.23 10.46
N THR A 81 -6.19 5.72 11.06
CA THR A 81 -7.25 5.01 10.32
C THR A 81 -7.94 5.96 9.36
N LYS A 82 -8.33 7.15 9.82
CA LYS A 82 -8.95 8.20 9.00
C LYS A 82 -8.04 8.65 7.85
N PHE A 83 -6.75 8.79 8.11
CA PHE A 83 -5.76 9.13 7.07
C PHE A 83 -5.68 8.05 5.99
N ILE A 84 -5.59 6.77 6.37
CA ILE A 84 -5.54 5.66 5.42
C ILE A 84 -6.84 5.57 4.62
N GLU A 85 -7.99 5.69 5.29
CA GLU A 85 -9.32 5.68 4.64
C GLU A 85 -9.56 6.90 3.74
N SER A 86 -8.85 8.01 3.94
CA SER A 86 -8.92 9.17 3.02
C SER A 86 -8.13 8.96 1.73
N ASN A 87 -7.14 8.05 1.74
CA ASN A 87 -6.29 7.76 0.58
C ASN A 87 -6.77 6.53 -0.22
N TYR A 88 -7.60 5.67 0.36
CA TYR A 88 -8.08 4.44 -0.27
C TYR A 88 -9.56 4.17 0.01
N ASP A 89 -10.23 3.52 -0.94
CA ASP A 89 -11.57 3.00 -0.74
C ASP A 89 -11.59 1.93 0.36
N LYS A 90 -12.56 2.04 1.29
CA LYS A 90 -12.71 1.09 2.41
C LYS A 90 -12.84 -0.37 1.97
N SER A 91 -13.40 -0.63 0.78
CA SER A 91 -13.59 -1.97 0.22
C SER A 91 -12.28 -2.64 -0.25
N GLU A 92 -11.24 -1.85 -0.49
CA GLU A 92 -9.91 -2.31 -0.89
C GLU A 92 -9.03 -2.64 0.31
N ILE A 93 -9.29 -2.02 1.47
CA ILE A 93 -8.55 -2.23 2.71
C ILE A 93 -8.97 -3.58 3.31
N ILE A 94 -8.00 -4.45 3.57
CA ILE A 94 -8.22 -5.76 4.19
C ILE A 94 -7.98 -5.65 5.70
N ARG A 95 -6.90 -4.97 6.09
CA ARG A 95 -6.50 -4.85 7.48
C ARG A 95 -5.67 -3.60 7.71
N ILE A 96 -5.95 -2.91 8.80
CA ILE A 96 -5.08 -1.88 9.38
C ILE A 96 -4.73 -2.36 10.79
N LYS A 97 -3.45 -2.35 11.14
CA LYS A 97 -2.96 -2.63 12.49
C LYS A 97 -2.07 -1.47 12.90
N VAL A 98 -2.43 -0.82 14.00
CA VAL A 98 -1.66 0.27 14.59
C VAL A 98 -1.16 -0.21 15.95
N GLU A 99 0.14 -0.09 16.17
CA GLU A 99 0.81 -0.43 17.42
C GLU A 99 1.56 0.79 17.91
N THR A 100 1.23 1.23 19.13
CA THR A 100 1.90 2.36 19.80
C THR A 100 2.67 1.83 20.99
N LEU A 101 3.98 2.01 21.01
CA LEU A 101 4.88 1.57 22.07
C LEU A 101 5.71 2.77 22.52
N ASP A 102 5.36 3.32 23.68
CA ASP A 102 5.93 4.55 24.23
C ASP A 102 5.85 5.75 23.26
N SER A 103 6.98 6.08 22.62
CA SER A 103 7.13 7.15 21.62
C SER A 103 7.15 6.63 20.17
N ASN A 104 7.03 5.31 19.96
CA ASN A 104 7.01 4.70 18.63
C ASN A 104 5.59 4.40 18.17
N VAL A 105 5.32 4.69 16.90
CA VAL A 105 4.09 4.31 16.19
C VAL A 105 4.46 3.40 15.04
N SER A 106 4.01 2.15 15.09
CA SER A 106 4.15 1.17 14.03
C SER A 106 2.80 0.93 13.37
N ILE A 107 2.74 1.03 12.05
CA ILE A 107 1.52 0.87 11.28
C ILE A 107 1.76 -0.21 10.24
N PHE A 108 0.82 -1.13 10.15
CA PHE A 108 0.75 -2.15 9.12
C PHE A 108 -0.58 -2.03 8.39
N VAL A 109 -0.52 -1.94 7.06
CA VAL A 109 -1.70 -1.87 6.19
C VAL A 109 -1.63 -2.98 5.16
N GLU A 110 -2.72 -3.71 5.01
CA GLU A 110 -2.94 -4.72 3.99
C GLU A 110 -4.13 -4.32 3.12
N LYS A 111 -3.94 -4.36 1.80
CA LYS A 111 -4.89 -3.90 0.79
C LYS A 111 -4.97 -4.88 -0.39
N LYS A 112 -6.11 -4.92 -1.07
CA LYS A 112 -6.28 -5.57 -2.37
C LYS A 112 -5.59 -4.75 -3.46
N CYS A 113 -4.76 -5.40 -4.27
CA CYS A 113 -4.16 -4.81 -5.47
C CYS A 113 -5.17 -4.83 -6.61
N ASN A 114 -5.31 -3.70 -7.31
CA ASN A 114 -6.15 -3.61 -8.49
C ASN A 114 -5.29 -3.82 -9.75
N LEU A 115 -5.59 -4.83 -10.57
CA LEU A 115 -4.83 -5.13 -11.77
C LEU A 115 -5.55 -4.57 -13.00
N PRO A 116 -4.88 -3.73 -13.82
CA PRO A 116 -5.53 -3.04 -14.93
C PRO A 116 -5.90 -3.98 -16.08
N ILE A 117 -5.19 -5.10 -16.27
CA ILE A 117 -5.44 -6.02 -17.39
C ILE A 117 -5.46 -7.46 -16.88
N GLY A 118 -6.65 -8.00 -16.63
CA GLY A 118 -6.83 -9.39 -16.21
C GLY A 118 -7.48 -9.50 -14.83
N PHE A 119 -8.81 -9.38 -14.81
CA PHE A 119 -9.70 -9.62 -13.67
C PHE A 119 -9.59 -11.04 -13.05
N GLY A 120 -8.80 -11.96 -13.64
CA GLY A 120 -8.71 -13.37 -13.27
C GLY A 120 -7.52 -13.77 -12.40
N LEU A 121 -6.55 -12.88 -12.17
CA LEU A 121 -5.48 -13.13 -11.21
C LEU A 121 -6.03 -12.81 -9.82
N SER A 122 -6.59 -13.83 -9.17
CA SER A 122 -7.05 -13.85 -7.78
C SER A 122 -6.36 -12.79 -6.91
N PHE A 123 -7.18 -11.91 -6.33
CA PHE A 123 -6.86 -10.91 -5.31
C PHE A 123 -5.40 -10.91 -4.84
N VAL A 124 -4.51 -10.28 -5.61
CA VAL A 124 -3.13 -10.07 -5.17
C VAL A 124 -3.21 -9.08 -4.02
N LYS A 125 -2.76 -9.50 -2.83
CA LYS A 125 -2.72 -8.62 -1.66
C LYS A 125 -1.37 -7.94 -1.62
N ILE A 126 -1.39 -6.64 -1.33
CA ILE A 126 -0.20 -5.85 -1.05
C ILE A 126 -0.23 -5.42 0.41
N SER A 127 0.94 -5.43 1.04
CA SER A 127 1.10 -5.01 2.43
C SER A 127 2.32 -4.12 2.60
N ALA A 128 2.20 -3.16 3.50
CA ALA A 128 3.29 -2.29 3.89
C ALA A 128 3.30 -2.10 5.41
N MET A 129 4.49 -1.89 5.94
CA MET A 129 4.72 -1.59 7.33
C MET A 129 5.66 -0.39 7.43
N ALA A 130 5.33 0.56 8.28
CA ALA A 130 6.21 1.66 8.67
C ALA A 130 6.25 1.79 10.19
N SER A 131 7.33 2.36 10.70
CA SER A 131 7.47 2.72 12.10
C SER A 131 8.13 4.09 12.20
N ALA A 132 7.53 4.97 12.98
CA ALA A 132 8.05 6.30 13.26
C ALA A 132 8.21 6.48 14.76
N LYS A 133 9.27 7.19 15.17
CA LYS A 133 9.53 7.56 16.56
C LYS A 133 9.30 9.06 16.73
N LEU A 134 8.54 9.44 17.75
CA LEU A 134 8.45 10.82 18.20
C LEU A 134 9.84 11.31 18.64
N GLN A 135 10.43 12.22 17.88
CA GLN A 135 11.63 12.96 18.29
C GLN A 135 11.20 14.31 18.87
N VAL A 136 11.44 14.50 20.17
CA VAL A 136 11.26 15.76 20.86
C VAL A 136 12.62 16.46 20.89
N LEU A 137 12.69 17.67 20.32
CA LEU A 137 13.87 18.54 20.30
C LEU A 137 14.07 19.23 21.65
#